data_AF-A0A7S2N3D1-F1
#
_entry.id   AF-A0A7S2N3D1-F1
#
_cell.length_a   1.000
_cell.length_b   1.000
_cell.length_c   1.000
_cell.angle_alpha   90.00
_cell.angle_beta   90.00
_cell.angle_gamma   90.00
#
_symmetry.space_group_name_H-M   'P 1'
#
loop_
_entity.id
_entity.type
_entity.pdbx_description
1 polymer ?
#
loop_
_entity_poly.entity_id
_entity_poly.type
_entity_poly.pdbx_seq_one_letter_code
_entity_poly.pdbx_strand_id
1 'polypeptide(L)'
;VKASAVLGFDGDIHRFCHDDCDEAGYNMLALFGGVPYNMCRNIEWQMCAVRGMLRSQSHREIVFARAPKTVSMDGVPPFGSCSGYTDNACSEFEGFANDDIFYLEVCLFSQICENSDELFRVEIGEPFVCVFSSDGFEQLKRLLSQGPKESNRLKLLRGESTK
;
A
#
# COMPACT_ATOMS: atom_id res chain seq x y z
N VAL A 1 21.61 5.52 -11.81
CA VAL A 1 20.34 5.19 -12.49
C VAL A 1 19.25 6.07 -11.87
N LYS A 2 18.32 6.57 -12.67
CA LYS A 2 17.18 7.40 -12.24
C LYS A 2 16.02 6.44 -11.94
N ALA A 3 15.43 6.48 -10.74
CA ALA A 3 14.46 5.47 -10.35
C ALA A 3 13.02 5.99 -10.14
N SER A 4 12.04 5.19 -10.54
CA SER A 4 10.61 5.39 -10.25
C SER A 4 10.17 4.50 -9.10
N ALA A 5 9.19 4.92 -8.31
CA ALA A 5 8.68 4.09 -7.21
C ALA A 5 7.76 2.99 -7.77
N VAL A 6 7.87 1.74 -7.31
CA VAL A 6 7.03 0.62 -7.77
C VAL A 6 6.16 0.08 -6.63
N LEU A 7 4.88 -0.21 -6.94
CA LEU A 7 3.87 -0.71 -6.01
C LEU A 7 3.19 -1.99 -6.50
N GLY A 8 2.68 -2.78 -5.54
CA GLY A 8 2.08 -4.09 -5.79
C GLY A 8 3.12 -5.20 -5.88
N PHE A 9 2.80 -6.34 -5.27
CA PHE A 9 3.61 -7.55 -5.31
C PHE A 9 2.95 -8.55 -6.27
N ASP A 10 3.66 -8.96 -7.31
CA ASP A 10 3.29 -10.17 -8.05
C ASP A 10 4.00 -11.37 -7.41
N GLY A 11 3.33 -12.51 -7.34
CA GLY A 11 3.70 -13.69 -6.54
C GLY A 11 5.05 -14.34 -6.88
N ASP A 12 5.77 -13.84 -7.89
CA ASP A 12 7.09 -14.29 -8.34
C ASP A 12 8.24 -13.46 -7.73
N ILE A 13 8.06 -12.95 -6.51
CA ILE A 13 8.97 -12.00 -5.84
C ILE A 13 10.36 -12.57 -5.51
N HIS A 14 10.55 -13.89 -5.63
CA HIS A 14 11.87 -14.50 -5.52
C HIS A 14 12.88 -13.99 -6.57
N ARG A 15 12.42 -13.22 -7.55
CA ARG A 15 13.26 -12.69 -8.64
C ARG A 15 13.64 -11.21 -8.54
N PHE A 16 13.15 -10.47 -7.53
CA PHE A 16 13.49 -9.07 -7.37
C PHE A 16 14.40 -8.87 -6.15
N CYS A 17 15.67 -9.22 -6.33
CA CYS A 17 16.72 -8.79 -5.40
C CYS A 17 16.90 -7.27 -5.52
N HIS A 18 17.21 -6.61 -4.39
CA HIS A 18 17.40 -5.16 -4.27
C HIS A 18 18.30 -4.57 -5.37
N ASP A 19 19.35 -5.30 -5.75
CA ASP A 19 20.34 -4.85 -6.74
C ASP A 19 19.77 -4.80 -8.18
N ASP A 20 18.99 -5.81 -8.60
CA ASP A 20 18.37 -5.86 -9.94
C ASP A 20 17.35 -4.71 -10.13
N CYS A 21 16.73 -4.27 -9.04
CA CYS A 21 15.73 -3.21 -9.04
C CYS A 21 16.37 -1.83 -9.14
N ASP A 22 17.44 -1.62 -8.37
CA ASP A 22 18.24 -0.39 -8.44
C ASP A 22 18.87 -0.20 -9.81
N GLU A 23 19.36 -1.29 -10.43
CA GLU A 23 19.89 -1.28 -11.80
C GLU A 23 18.81 -1.01 -12.85
N ALA A 24 17.60 -1.57 -12.67
CA ALA A 24 16.45 -1.33 -13.54
C ALA A 24 15.83 0.06 -13.38
N GLY A 25 16.25 0.85 -12.38
CA GLY A 25 15.68 2.17 -12.11
C GLY A 25 14.33 2.10 -11.42
N TYR A 26 14.18 1.19 -10.47
CA TYR A 26 12.98 1.08 -9.64
C TYR A 26 13.32 1.13 -8.15
N ASN A 27 12.56 1.94 -7.41
CA ASN A 27 12.53 1.93 -5.97
C ASN A 27 11.37 1.05 -5.51
N MET A 28 11.66 -0.02 -4.79
CA MET A 28 10.64 -0.87 -4.17
C MET A 28 10.76 -0.86 -2.66
N LEU A 29 9.62 -0.91 -1.99
CA LEU A 29 9.60 -1.18 -0.55
C LEU A 29 10.00 -2.63 -0.33
N ALA A 30 11.20 -2.86 0.18
CA ALA A 30 11.66 -4.20 0.52
C ALA A 30 10.87 -4.73 1.73
N LEU A 31 10.11 -5.82 1.54
CA LEU A 31 9.48 -6.55 2.63
C LEU A 31 10.50 -7.34 3.47
N PHE A 32 11.67 -7.65 2.90
CA PHE A 32 12.69 -8.53 3.47
C PHE A 32 14.01 -7.79 3.78
N GLY A 33 13.92 -6.63 4.45
CA GLY A 33 15.09 -5.84 4.87
C GLY A 33 15.53 -6.13 6.32
N GLY A 34 16.68 -5.57 6.73
CA GLY A 34 17.18 -5.66 8.11
C GLY A 34 16.31 -4.94 9.17
N VAL A 35 15.19 -4.33 8.76
CA VAL A 35 14.18 -3.72 9.63
C VAL A 35 12.82 -4.35 9.27
N PRO A 36 12.02 -4.84 10.25
CA PRO A 36 10.75 -5.49 9.98
C PRO A 36 9.76 -4.57 9.25
N TYR A 37 9.10 -5.11 8.23
CA TYR A 37 8.01 -4.43 7.54
C TYR A 37 6.80 -4.24 8.47
N ASN A 38 6.12 -3.10 8.34
CA ASN A 38 4.79 -2.87 8.91
C ASN A 38 4.05 -1.78 8.12
N MET A 39 2.75 -1.63 8.37
CA MET A 39 1.91 -0.65 7.66
C MET A 39 2.34 0.81 7.87
N CYS A 40 2.92 1.16 9.03
CA CYS A 40 3.43 2.51 9.25
C CYS A 40 4.63 2.81 8.34
N ARG A 41 5.53 1.83 8.16
CA ARG A 41 6.65 1.92 7.22
C ARG A 41 6.17 1.96 5.76
N ASN A 42 5.12 1.22 5.43
CA ASN A 42 4.50 1.29 4.12
C ASN A 42 3.98 2.71 3.83
N ILE A 43 3.16 3.28 4.74
CA ILE A 43 2.63 4.64 4.59
C ILE A 43 3.76 5.67 4.50
N GLU A 44 4.78 5.58 5.37
CA GLU A 44 5.96 6.47 5.31
C GLU A 44 6.63 6.41 3.92
N TRP A 45 6.87 5.21 3.41
CA TRP A 45 7.47 4.99 2.11
C TRP A 45 6.63 5.59 0.98
N GLN A 46 5.31 5.37 0.98
CA GLN A 46 4.39 5.93 -0.03
C GLN A 46 4.35 7.45 0.01
N MET A 47 4.39 8.05 1.20
CA MET A 47 4.48 9.50 1.37
C MET A 47 5.80 10.08 0.86
N CYS A 48 6.91 9.33 0.98
CA CYS A 48 8.17 9.69 0.33
C CYS A 48 8.08 9.53 -1.20
N ALA A 49 7.46 8.46 -1.69
CA ALA A 49 7.32 8.18 -3.12
C ALA A 49 6.59 9.31 -3.87
N VAL A 50 5.43 9.74 -3.37
CA VAL A 50 4.65 10.83 -4.01
C VAL A 50 5.38 12.17 -4.01
N ARG A 51 6.28 12.37 -3.04
CA ARG A 51 7.10 13.57 -2.91
C ARG A 51 8.38 13.49 -3.72
N GLY A 52 8.71 12.35 -4.32
CA GLY A 52 10.00 12.16 -5.00
C GLY A 52 11.18 12.12 -4.04
N MET A 53 10.95 11.71 -2.78
CA MET A 53 11.92 11.76 -1.69
C MET A 53 12.58 10.42 -1.39
N LEU A 54 12.23 9.35 -2.11
CA LEU A 54 12.95 8.08 -1.96
C LEU A 54 14.38 8.24 -2.47
N ARG A 55 15.30 7.47 -1.87
CA ARG A 55 16.70 7.46 -2.31
C ARG A 55 16.75 7.07 -3.79
N SER A 56 17.59 7.72 -4.59
CA SER A 56 17.71 7.46 -6.04
C SER A 56 16.43 7.75 -6.87
N GLN A 57 15.34 8.21 -6.25
CA GLN A 57 14.15 8.65 -6.97
C GLN A 57 14.40 10.02 -7.57
N SER A 58 14.32 10.13 -8.89
CA SER A 58 14.56 11.40 -9.58
C SER A 58 13.28 12.10 -10.03
N HIS A 59 12.14 11.40 -9.99
CA HIS A 59 10.83 11.88 -10.44
C HIS A 59 9.74 11.44 -9.45
N ARG A 60 8.61 12.15 -9.43
CA ARG A 60 7.44 11.81 -8.59
C ARG A 60 6.57 10.71 -9.20
N GLU A 61 7.13 9.96 -10.13
CA GLU A 61 6.46 8.90 -10.86
C GLU A 61 6.40 7.64 -10.01
N ILE A 62 5.21 7.07 -9.98
CA ILE A 62 4.87 5.81 -9.34
C ILE A 62 4.41 4.88 -10.45
N VAL A 63 4.96 3.68 -10.49
CA VAL A 63 4.61 2.63 -11.44
C VAL A 63 3.97 1.49 -10.67
N PHE A 64 2.94 0.88 -11.23
CA PHE A 64 2.29 -0.25 -10.59
C PHE A 64 2.68 -1.56 -11.27
N ALA A 65 3.14 -2.54 -10.50
CA ALA A 65 3.36 -3.91 -10.95
C ALA A 65 2.03 -4.67 -11.15
N ARG A 66 0.95 -4.17 -10.53
CA ARG A 66 -0.43 -4.64 -10.71
C ARG A 66 -1.36 -3.45 -10.97
N ALA A 67 -2.24 -3.54 -11.96
CA ALA A 67 -3.12 -2.42 -12.31
C ALA A 67 -4.09 -2.07 -11.15
N PRO A 68 -4.21 -0.79 -10.73
CA PRO A 68 -5.06 -0.40 -9.60
C PRO A 68 -6.55 -0.76 -9.74
N LYS A 69 -7.07 -0.81 -10.97
CA LYS A 69 -8.45 -1.26 -11.27
C LYS A 69 -8.77 -2.70 -10.85
N THR A 70 -7.75 -3.50 -10.55
CA THR A 70 -7.90 -4.90 -10.12
C THR A 70 -8.14 -5.05 -8.62
N VAL A 71 -8.15 -3.94 -7.87
CA VAL A 71 -8.54 -3.90 -6.47
C VAL A 71 -10.04 -4.15 -6.38
N SER A 72 -10.44 -5.26 -5.74
CA SER A 72 -11.85 -5.57 -5.50
C SER A 72 -12.40 -4.68 -4.38
N MET A 73 -13.52 -4.00 -4.65
CA MET A 73 -14.28 -3.26 -3.63
C MET A 73 -15.33 -4.14 -2.91
N ASP A 74 -15.63 -5.32 -3.48
CA ASP A 74 -16.85 -6.09 -3.18
C ASP A 74 -16.64 -7.33 -2.30
N GLY A 75 -15.50 -7.48 -1.63
CA GLY A 75 -15.35 -8.58 -0.68
C GLY A 75 -13.93 -8.87 -0.24
N VAL A 76 -13.85 -9.70 0.81
CA VAL A 76 -12.62 -10.28 1.33
C VAL A 76 -11.99 -11.11 0.19
N PRO A 77 -10.71 -10.90 -0.15
CA PRO A 77 -9.98 -11.80 -1.04
C PRO A 77 -10.17 -13.25 -0.58
N PRO A 78 -10.24 -14.26 -1.46
CA PRO A 78 -10.54 -15.62 -1.04
C PRO A 78 -9.54 -16.08 0.03
N PHE A 79 -10.05 -16.32 1.25
CA PHE A 79 -9.28 -16.88 2.37
C PHE A 79 -8.59 -18.18 1.92
N GLY A 80 -7.27 -18.26 2.08
CA GLY A 80 -6.48 -19.47 1.80
C GLY A 80 -5.53 -19.39 0.59
N SER A 81 -5.37 -18.24 -0.07
CA SER A 81 -4.19 -18.00 -0.91
C SER A 81 -3.04 -17.53 -0.01
N CYS A 82 -1.93 -18.27 0.00
CA CYS A 82 -0.74 -17.94 0.79
C CYS A 82 -0.23 -16.55 0.38
N SER A 83 -0.56 -15.52 1.16
CA SER A 83 -0.33 -14.13 0.78
C SER A 83 0.03 -13.22 1.96
N GLY A 84 -0.01 -13.68 3.21
CA GLY A 84 0.29 -12.89 4.42
C GLY A 84 1.79 -12.70 4.70
N TYR A 85 2.22 -11.48 5.07
CA TYR A 85 3.59 -11.23 5.57
C TYR A 85 3.71 -11.48 7.09
N THR A 86 4.63 -12.35 7.49
CA THR A 86 5.20 -12.41 8.85
C THR A 86 6.70 -12.20 8.79
N ASP A 87 7.30 -11.81 9.91
CA ASP A 87 8.75 -11.57 10.02
C ASP A 87 9.64 -12.77 9.62
N ASN A 88 9.09 -13.98 9.44
CA ASN A 88 9.87 -15.18 9.13
C ASN A 88 9.36 -16.04 7.94
N ALA A 89 8.20 -15.73 7.34
CA ALA A 89 7.67 -16.48 6.18
C ALA A 89 6.40 -15.83 5.58
N CYS A 90 6.05 -16.24 4.37
CA CYS A 90 4.65 -16.23 3.90
C CYS A 90 3.85 -17.17 4.82
N SER A 91 3.01 -16.62 5.67
CA SER A 91 2.15 -17.40 6.57
C SER A 91 0.73 -17.40 6.02
N GLU A 92 0.09 -18.57 6.03
CA GLU A 92 -1.31 -18.72 5.67
C GLU A 92 -2.27 -18.08 6.71
N PHE A 93 -1.76 -17.70 7.89
CA PHE A 93 -2.60 -17.34 9.04
C PHE A 93 -2.15 -16.12 9.85
N GLU A 94 -0.99 -15.54 9.56
CA GLU A 94 -0.44 -14.41 10.31
C GLU A 94 0.08 -13.36 9.32
N GLY A 95 -0.36 -12.11 9.45
CA GLY A 95 0.11 -11.01 8.58
C GLY A 95 -0.94 -10.39 7.66
N PHE A 96 -0.56 -9.30 7.01
CA PHE A 96 -1.36 -8.67 5.94
C PHE A 96 -1.15 -9.43 4.64
N ALA A 97 -2.23 -9.82 3.96
CA ALA A 97 -2.11 -10.40 2.63
C ALA A 97 -1.51 -9.39 1.66
N ASN A 98 -0.73 -9.82 0.65
CA ASN A 98 -0.24 -8.96 -0.42
C ASN A 98 -1.38 -8.18 -1.09
N ASP A 99 -2.54 -8.82 -1.23
CA ASP A 99 -3.77 -8.19 -1.74
C ASP A 99 -4.31 -7.12 -0.79
N ASP A 100 -4.28 -7.36 0.53
CA ASP A 100 -4.71 -6.37 1.53
C ASP A 100 -3.76 -5.18 1.56
N ILE A 101 -2.45 -5.44 1.47
CA ILE A 101 -1.43 -4.40 1.37
C ILE A 101 -1.73 -3.57 0.13
N PHE A 102 -1.79 -4.19 -1.05
CA PHE A 102 -2.02 -3.51 -2.33
C PHE A 102 -3.34 -2.72 -2.35
N TYR A 103 -4.41 -3.28 -1.80
CA TYR A 103 -5.68 -2.58 -1.58
C TYR A 103 -5.45 -1.28 -0.80
N LEU A 104 -4.74 -1.35 0.34
CA LEU A 104 -4.45 -0.19 1.18
C LEU A 104 -3.55 0.83 0.47
N GLU A 105 -2.59 0.39 -0.36
CA GLU A 105 -1.75 1.27 -1.17
C GLU A 105 -2.61 2.10 -2.14
N VAL A 106 -3.48 1.44 -2.91
CA VAL A 106 -4.38 2.09 -3.86
C VAL A 106 -5.36 3.02 -3.16
N CYS A 107 -5.94 2.59 -2.02
CA CYS A 107 -6.82 3.42 -1.23
C CYS A 107 -6.11 4.66 -0.68
N LEU A 108 -4.85 4.53 -0.23
CA LEU A 108 -4.06 5.66 0.23
C LEU A 108 -3.93 6.71 -0.88
N PHE A 109 -3.52 6.31 -2.09
CA PHE A 109 -3.41 7.25 -3.22
C PHE A 109 -4.75 7.88 -3.58
N SER A 110 -5.84 7.11 -3.56
CA SER A 110 -7.18 7.67 -3.82
C SER A 110 -7.59 8.74 -2.80
N GLN A 111 -7.06 8.68 -1.57
CA GLN A 111 -7.37 9.62 -0.50
C GLN A 111 -6.49 10.87 -0.53
N ILE A 112 -5.23 10.75 -0.98
CA ILE A 112 -4.23 11.83 -0.92
C ILE A 112 -3.91 12.49 -2.26
N CYS A 113 -4.43 11.98 -3.38
CA CYS A 113 -4.21 12.55 -4.71
C CYS A 113 -5.50 13.19 -5.25
N GLU A 114 -5.42 14.43 -5.74
CA GLU A 114 -6.57 15.13 -6.33
C GLU A 114 -7.04 14.48 -7.64
N ASN A 115 -6.11 13.89 -8.38
CA ASN A 115 -6.34 13.13 -9.62
C ASN A 115 -6.57 11.63 -9.36
N SER A 116 -7.24 11.27 -8.26
CA SER A 116 -7.49 9.88 -7.87
C SER A 116 -8.29 9.08 -8.91
N ASP A 117 -9.06 9.74 -9.76
CA ASP A 117 -9.82 9.11 -10.84
C ASP A 117 -8.92 8.62 -11.99
N GLU A 118 -7.73 9.19 -12.15
CA GLU A 118 -6.71 8.71 -13.10
C GLU A 118 -6.10 7.39 -12.61
N LEU A 119 -5.94 7.22 -11.29
CA LEU A 119 -5.34 6.02 -10.67
C LEU A 119 -5.95 4.72 -11.19
N PHE A 120 -7.28 4.67 -11.31
CA PHE A 120 -8.01 3.46 -11.75
C PHE A 120 -8.01 3.25 -13.27
N ARG A 121 -7.37 4.14 -14.03
CA ARG A 121 -7.14 4.02 -15.48
C ARG A 121 -5.71 3.62 -15.82
N VAL A 122 -4.79 3.68 -14.85
CA VAL A 122 -3.37 3.32 -15.02
C VAL A 122 -3.23 1.82 -15.29
N GLU A 123 -2.50 1.49 -16.35
CA GLU A 123 -2.12 0.10 -16.66
C GLU A 123 -0.79 -0.30 -16.01
N ILE A 124 -0.47 -1.59 -16.02
CA ILE A 124 0.81 -2.09 -15.50
C ILE A 124 1.97 -1.44 -16.24
N GLY A 125 2.96 -0.95 -15.50
CA GLY A 125 4.16 -0.31 -16.06
C GLY A 125 3.97 1.16 -16.47
N GLU A 126 2.75 1.68 -16.49
CA GLU A 126 2.47 3.08 -16.84
C GLU A 126 2.76 4.01 -15.64
N PRO A 127 3.41 5.17 -15.86
CA PRO A 127 3.71 6.11 -14.79
C PRO A 127 2.47 6.87 -14.34
N PHE A 128 2.26 6.91 -13.03
CA PHE A 128 1.29 7.75 -12.34
C PHE A 128 2.00 8.84 -11.55
N VAL A 129 1.51 10.08 -11.64
CA VAL A 129 2.01 11.20 -10.84
C VAL A 129 0.88 11.72 -9.97
N CYS A 130 1.00 11.53 -8.67
CA CYS A 130 0.04 12.03 -7.69
C CYS A 130 0.07 13.56 -7.62
N VAL A 131 -1.07 14.20 -7.88
CA VAL A 131 -1.30 15.61 -7.53
C VAL A 131 -1.65 15.66 -6.05
N PHE A 132 -0.62 15.81 -5.20
CA PHE A 132 -0.76 15.68 -3.75
C PHE A 132 -1.74 16.70 -3.15
N SER A 133 -2.77 16.20 -2.46
CA SER A 133 -3.75 16.98 -1.71
C SER A 133 -3.34 17.08 -0.24
N SER A 134 -3.01 18.29 0.20
CA SER A 134 -2.75 18.55 1.63
C SER A 134 -3.98 18.30 2.48
N ASP A 135 -5.17 18.69 1.99
CA ASP A 135 -6.44 18.46 2.68
C ASP A 135 -6.80 16.97 2.74
N GLY A 136 -6.58 16.22 1.65
CA GLY A 136 -6.75 14.76 1.65
C GLY A 136 -5.84 14.07 2.66
N PHE A 137 -4.59 14.53 2.80
CA PHE A 137 -3.67 14.02 3.81
C PHE A 137 -4.09 14.37 5.25
N GLU A 138 -4.59 15.59 5.51
CA GLU A 138 -5.13 15.93 6.83
C GLU A 138 -6.35 15.09 7.20
N GLN A 139 -7.23 14.80 6.23
CA GLN A 139 -8.36 13.89 6.42
C GLN A 139 -7.91 12.48 6.75
N LEU A 140 -6.94 11.95 6.00
CA LEU A 140 -6.34 10.66 6.29
C LEU A 140 -5.76 10.60 7.70
N LYS A 141 -4.97 11.61 8.11
CA LYS A 141 -4.42 11.67 9.48
C LYS A 141 -5.53 11.61 10.52
N ARG A 142 -6.64 12.33 10.30
CA ARG A 142 -7.80 12.28 11.20
C ARG A 142 -8.44 10.89 11.23
N LEU A 143 -8.61 10.24 10.09
CA LEU A 143 -9.17 8.88 10.00
C LEU A 143 -8.29 7.87 10.75
N LEU A 144 -6.97 7.92 10.55
CA LEU A 144 -6.03 7.00 11.20
C LEU A 144 -5.83 7.28 12.70
N SER A 145 -5.99 8.54 13.13
CA SER A 145 -5.86 8.93 14.54
C SER A 145 -7.15 8.73 15.34
N GLN A 146 -8.29 8.62 14.66
CA GLN A 146 -9.52 8.19 15.28
C GLN A 146 -9.43 6.68 15.48
N GLY A 147 -9.24 6.27 16.74
CA GLY A 147 -9.35 4.85 17.10
C GLY A 147 -10.67 4.27 16.58
N PRO A 148 -10.76 2.94 16.36
CA PRO A 148 -11.95 2.33 15.80
C PRO A 148 -13.17 2.80 16.58
N LYS A 149 -14.12 3.46 15.89
CA LYS A 149 -15.41 3.76 16.49
C LYS A 149 -15.95 2.44 17.00
N GLU A 150 -16.16 2.32 18.30
CA GLU A 150 -16.78 1.11 18.84
C GLU A 150 -18.07 0.88 18.08
N SER A 151 -18.07 -0.18 17.26
CA SER A 151 -19.28 -0.62 16.59
C SER A 151 -20.30 -0.95 17.68
N ASN A 152 -21.56 -0.56 17.48
CA ASN A 152 -22.65 -1.00 18.37
C ASN A 152 -22.70 -2.54 18.50
N ARG A 153 -22.15 -3.28 17.53
CA ARG A 153 -21.96 -4.73 17.59
C ARG A 153 -20.97 -5.16 18.68
N LEU A 154 -19.89 -4.41 18.91
CA LEU A 154 -18.93 -4.65 19.99
C LEU A 154 -19.52 -4.32 21.37
N LYS A 155 -20.34 -3.27 21.45
CA LYS A 155 -21.10 -2.93 22.68
C LYS A 155 -22.13 -4.00 23.02
N LEU A 156 -22.85 -4.52 22.02
CA LEU A 156 -23.78 -5.64 22.17
C LEU A 156 -23.06 -6.92 22.66
N LEU A 157 -21.89 -7.24 22.09
CA LEU A 157 -21.11 -8.42 22.48
C LEU A 157 -20.50 -8.31 23.88
N ARG A 158 -20.31 -7.10 24.40
CA ARG A 158 -19.86 -6.82 25.77
C ARG A 158 -21.02 -6.65 26.77
N GLY A 159 -22.28 -6.74 26.31
CA GLY A 159 -23.44 -6.56 27.17
C GLY A 159 -23.67 -5.13 27.66
N GLU A 160 -23.03 -4.14 27.02
CA GLU A 160 -23.17 -2.74 27.39
C GLU A 160 -24.39 -2.13 26.69
N SER A 161 -25.31 -1.58 27.48
CA SER A 161 -26.55 -1.00 26.97
C SER A 161 -26.26 0.26 26.16
N THR A 162 -26.59 0.20 24.86
CA THR A 162 -26.68 1.39 24.01
C THR A 162 -27.89 2.21 24.44
N LYS A 163 -27.64 3.36 25.08
CA LYS A 163 -28.66 4.40 25.29
C LYS A 163 -28.90 5.19 24.01
#